data_AF-A0A2G6EBX7-F1
#
_entry.id   AF-A0A2G6EBX7-F1
#
_cell.length_a   1.000
_cell.length_b   1.000
_cell.length_c   1.000
_cell.angle_alpha   90.00
_cell.angle_beta   90.00
_cell.angle_gamma   90.00
#
_symmetry.space_group_name_H-M   'P 1'
#
loop_
_entity.id
_entity.type
_entity.pdbx_description
1 polymer ?
#
loop_
_entity_poly.entity_id
_entity_poly.type
_entity_poly.pdbx_seq_one_letter_code
_entity_poly.pdbx_strand_id
1 'polypeptide(L)' 'MHKQFRKVTKNCFLFPNDDSLKKMLFLAYRDLSKKWTMPIRNWAIVLSHFSIYFNDIFENIL' A
#
# COMPACT_ATOMS: atom_id res chain seq x y z
N MET A 1 5.55 1.07 -5.56
CA MET A 1 4.48 2.09 -5.76
C MET A 1 4.94 3.27 -6.62
N HIS A 2 5.96 4.04 -6.22
CA HIS A 2 6.33 5.31 -6.89
C HIS A 2 6.64 5.18 -8.39
N LYS A 3 7.35 4.12 -8.81
CA LYS A 3 7.64 3.85 -10.23
C LYS A 3 6.38 3.66 -11.07
N GLN A 4 5.33 3.07 -10.50
CA GLN A 4 4.08 2.80 -11.23
C GLN A 4 3.24 4.05 -11.38
N PHE A 5 3.23 4.92 -10.37
CA PHE A 5 2.62 6.24 -10.49
C PHE A 5 3.33 7.10 -11.54
N ARG A 6 4.67 7.12 -11.55
CA ARG A 6 5.42 7.82 -12.62
C ARG A 6 5.14 7.25 -14.01
N LYS A 7 4.88 5.95 -14.14
CA LYS A 7 4.53 5.32 -15.43
C LYS A 7 3.19 5.83 -15.95
N VAL A 8 2.16 5.92 -15.10
CA VAL A 8 0.83 6.37 -15.51
C VAL A 8 0.75 7.88 -15.74
N THR A 9 1.57 8.67 -15.04
CA THR A 9 1.63 10.13 -15.24
C THR A 9 2.55 10.55 -16.39
N LYS A 10 3.38 9.64 -16.94
CA LYS A 10 4.37 9.99 -17.99
C LYS A 10 3.72 10.50 -19.28
N ASN A 11 2.52 10.04 -19.61
CA ASN A 11 1.84 10.41 -20.86
C ASN A 11 0.77 11.51 -20.66
N CYS A 12 0.44 11.83 -19.41
CA CYS A 12 -0.55 12.85 -19.07
C CYS A 12 0.12 13.91 -18.19
N PHE A 13 0.70 14.93 -18.83
CA PHE A 13 1.32 16.07 -18.15
C PHE A 13 0.31 17.16 -17.76
N LEU A 14 -0.83 17.24 -18.45
CA LEU A 14 -1.87 18.23 -18.20
C LEU A 14 -3.15 17.52 -17.79
N PHE A 15 -3.61 17.80 -16.57
CA PHE A 15 -4.88 17.31 -16.05
C PHE A 15 -5.90 18.45 -16.07
N PRO A 16 -7.14 18.21 -16.52
CA PRO A 16 -8.17 19.24 -16.60
C PRO A 16 -8.66 19.72 -15.20
N ASN A 17 -8.52 18.88 -14.17
CA ASN A 17 -8.80 19.21 -12.77
C ASN A 17 -8.04 18.25 -11.84
N ASP A 18 -7.77 18.64 -10.60
CA ASP A 18 -7.07 17.82 -9.60
C ASP A 18 -7.77 16.48 -9.33
N ASP A 19 -9.10 16.45 -9.43
CA ASP A 19 -9.87 15.22 -9.24
C ASP A 19 -9.60 14.18 -10.33
N SER A 20 -9.28 14.63 -11.55
CA SER A 20 -8.91 13.73 -12.65
C SER A 20 -7.55 13.06 -12.38
N LEU A 21 -6.60 13.80 -11.81
CA LEU A 21 -5.31 13.26 -11.37
C LEU A 21 -5.50 12.24 -10.24
N LYS A 22 -6.29 12.57 -9.22
CA LYS A 22 -6.59 11.66 -8.10
C LYS A 22 -7.25 10.37 -8.59
N LYS A 23 -8.23 10.48 -9.49
CA LYS A 23 -8.92 9.32 -10.07
C LYS A 23 -7.95 8.41 -10.84
N MET A 24 -7.04 8.99 -11.61
CA MET A 24 -6.03 8.21 -12.33
C MET A 24 -5.08 7.46 -11.37
N LEU A 25 -4.59 8.13 -10.33
CA LEU A 25 -3.74 7.50 -9.30
C LEU A 25 -4.48 6.38 -8.56
N PHE A 26 -5.76 6.60 -8.23
CA PHE A 26 -6.61 5.59 -7.60
C PHE A 26 -6.78 4.35 -8.49
N LEU A 27 -7.01 4.52 -9.79
CA LEU A 27 -7.12 3.39 -10.72
C LEU A 27 -5.80 2.60 -10.80
N ALA A 28 -4.67 3.30 -10.87
CA ALA A 28 -3.35 2.65 -10.84
C ALA A 28 -3.12 1.89 -9.52
N TYR A 29 -3.49 2.48 -8.38
CA TYR A 29 -3.43 1.81 -7.08
C TYR A 29 -4.31 0.56 -7.04
N ARG A 30 -5.55 0.65 -7.50
CA ARG A 30 -6.50 -0.46 -7.52
C ARG A 30 -5.96 -1.64 -8.32
N ASP A 31 -5.37 -1.39 -9.48
CA ASP A 31 -4.82 -2.44 -10.33
C ASP A 31 -3.53 -3.05 -9.76
N LEU A 32 -2.76 -2.28 -8.98
CA LEU A 32 -1.61 -2.80 -8.23
C LEU A 32 -2.06 -3.65 -7.04
N SER A 33 -3.06 -3.20 -6.30
CA SER A 33 -3.62 -3.91 -5.15
C SER A 33 -4.14 -5.29 -5.56
N LYS A 34 -4.76 -5.42 -6.74
CA LYS A 34 -5.19 -6.72 -7.29
C LYS A 34 -4.05 -7.71 -7.52
N LYS A 35 -2.83 -7.21 -7.76
CA LYS A 35 -1.64 -8.04 -7.99
C LYS A 35 -0.90 -8.39 -6.70
N TRP A 36 -1.23 -7.73 -5.59
CA TRP A 36 -0.61 -7.96 -4.28
C TRP A 36 -1.33 -9.07 -3.51
N THR A 37 -1.32 -10.26 -4.09
CA THR A 37 -1.94 -11.46 -3.49
C THR A 37 -0.94 -12.31 -2.72
N MET A 38 0.36 -12.05 -2.86
CA MET A 38 1.39 -12.82 -2.18
C MET A 38 1.37 -12.50 -0.68
N PRO A 39 1.18 -13.52 0.19
CA PRO A 39 1.27 -13.30 1.63
C PRO A 39 2.70 -12.92 2.04
N ILE A 40 2.81 -12.16 3.13
CA ILE A 40 4.11 -11.79 3.69
C ILE A 40 4.79 -13.06 4.21
N ARG A 41 5.99 -13.34 3.72
CA ARG A 41 6.77 -14.50 4.16
C ARG A 41 7.16 -14.35 5.62
N ASN A 42 7.06 -15.45 6.37
CA ASN A 42 7.47 -15.53 7.78
C ASN A 42 6.71 -14.58 8.72
N TRP A 43 5.49 -14.16 8.37
CA TRP A 43 4.70 -13.22 9.18
C TRP A 43 4.48 -13.68 10.62
N ALA A 44 4.33 -14.99 10.85
CA ALA A 44 4.17 -15.54 12.21
C ALA A 44 5.37 -15.26 13.12
N ILE A 45 6.60 -15.36 12.61
CA ILE A 45 7.83 -15.11 13.39
C ILE A 45 7.94 -13.62 13.72
N VAL A 46 7.64 -12.77 12.73
CA VAL A 46 7.62 -11.31 12.90
C VAL A 46 6.58 -10.92 13.95
N LEU A 47 5.42 -11.56 13.95
CA LEU A 47 4.38 -11.33 14.94
C LEU A 47 4.83 -11.74 16.35
N SER A 48 5.51 -12.88 16.50
CA SER A 48 6.09 -13.29 17.79
C SER A 48 7.10 -12.26 18.32
N HIS A 49 7.94 -11.68 17.45
CA HIS A 49 8.84 -10.61 17.84
C HIS A 49 8.06 -9.37 18.27
N PHE A 50 7.04 -8.96 17.51
CA PHE A 50 6.22 -7.80 17.87
C PHE A 50 5.50 -7.96 19.20
N SER A 51 5.00 -9.16 19.51
CA SER A 51 4.39 -9.47 20.81
C SER A 51 5.36 -9.19 21.97
N ILE A 52 6.64 -9.55 21.81
CA ILE A 52 7.66 -9.30 22.84
C ILE A 52 8.01 -7.80 22.94
N TYR A 53 8.20 -7.12 21.81
CA TYR A 53 8.60 -5.70 21.79
C TYR A 53 7.49 -4.73 22.18
N PHE A 54 6.24 -5.06 21.86
CA PHE A 54 5.07 -4.21 22.08
C PHE A 54 4.07 -4.85 23.03
N ASN A 55 4.57 -5.55 24.06
CA ASN A 55 3.74 -6.30 25.01
C ASN A 55 2.58 -5.44 25.54
N ASP A 56 2.85 -4.19 25.94
CA ASP A 56 1.84 -3.26 26.47
C ASP A 56 0.66 -2.99 25.51
N ILE A 57 0.91 -2.99 24.20
CA ILE A 57 -0.13 -2.77 23.18
C ILE A 57 -0.95 -4.05 22.98
N PHE A 58 -0.29 -5.21 23.00
CA PHE A 58 -0.95 -6.50 22.81
C PHE A 58 -1.73 -6.95 24.05
N GLU A 59 -1.27 -6.59 25.25
CA GLU A 59 -1.92 -6.88 26.53
C GLU A 59 -3.20 -6.05 26.73
N ASN A 60 -3.32 -4.91 26.04
CA ASN A 60 -4.53 -4.07 26.07
C ASN A 60 -5.59 -4.51 25.04
N ILE A 61 -5.21 -5.32 24.05
CA ILE A 61 -6.08 -5.76 22.94
C ILE A 61 -6.65 -7.17 23.19
N LEU A 62 -6.00 -7.98 24.03
CA LEU A 62 -6.50 -9.27 24.54
C LEU A 62 -7.34 -9.08 25.81
#